data_AF-X1GJF3-F1
#
_entry.id   AF-X1GJF3-F1
#
_cell.length_a   1.000
_cell.length_b   1.000
_cell.length_c   1.000
_cell.angle_alpha   90.00
_cell.angle_beta   90.00
_cell.angle_gamma   90.00
#
_symmetry.space_group_name_H-M   'P 1'
#
loop_
_entity.id
_entity.type
_entity.pdbx_description
1 polymer ?
#
loop_
_entity_poly.entity_id
_entity_poly.type
_entity_poly.pdbx_seq_one_letter_code
_entity_poly.pdbx_strand_id
1 'polypeptide(L)' 'YPNINESFIIEGIVASIFIFLCSIGFILLYQASKHVYNRDIAIRYLVLGIILILAAFGTLQAMITIKLGEKLFNV' A
#
# COMPACT_ATOMS: atom_id res chain seq x y z
N TYR A 1 16.58 -14.85 5.54
CA TYR A 1 17.61 -15.19 4.54
C TYR A 1 18.46 -13.96 4.33
N PRO A 2 19.79 -14.04 4.37
CA PRO A 2 20.65 -12.86 4.44
C PRO A 2 20.90 -12.20 3.07
N ASN A 3 20.43 -12.79 1.96
CA ASN A 3 20.67 -12.28 0.62
C ASN A 3 19.44 -11.50 0.09
N ILE A 4 19.67 -10.25 -0.32
CA ILE A 4 18.65 -9.35 -0.87
C ILE A 4 17.96 -9.90 -2.14
N ASN A 5 18.70 -10.67 -2.94
CA ASN A 5 18.21 -11.28 -4.19
C ASN A 5 17.45 -12.59 -3.97
N GLU A 6 17.50 -13.18 -2.78
CA GLU A 6 16.77 -14.40 -2.47
C GLU A 6 15.42 -14.03 -1.86
N SER A 7 14.34 -14.21 -2.62
CA SER A 7 12.97 -14.02 -2.13
C SER A 7 12.31 -15.38 -2.00
N PHE A 8 11.71 -15.66 -0.84
CA PHE A 8 10.83 -16.82 -0.74
C PHE A 8 9.60 -16.61 -1.61
N ILE A 9 9.06 -17.69 -2.16
CA ILE A 9 7.81 -17.66 -2.93
C ILE A 9 6.68 -17.01 -2.11
N ILE A 10 6.63 -17.28 -0.80
CA ILE A 10 5.63 -16.68 0.11
C ILE A 10 5.79 -15.16 0.22
N GLU A 11 7.02 -14.64 0.26
CA GLU A 11 7.30 -13.20 0.33
C GLU A 11 6.87 -12.51 -0.96
N GLY A 12 7.15 -13.11 -2.12
CA GLY A 12 6.70 -12.60 -3.41
C GLY A 12 5.17 -12.58 -3.54
N ILE A 13 4.48 -13.62 -3.05
CA ILE A 13 3.01 -13.68 -3.05
C ILE A 13 2.41 -12.60 -2.15
N VAL A 14 2.96 -12.43 -0.94
CA VAL A 14 2.48 -11.38 -0.01
C VAL A 14 2.70 -9.99 -0.62
N ALA A 15 3.90 -9.71 -1.14
CA ALA A 15 4.20 -8.42 -1.77
C ALA A 15 3.27 -8.12 -2.96
N SER A 16 3.00 -9.09 -3.82
CA SER A 16 2.10 -8.92 -4.96
C SER A 16 0.65 -8.65 -4.53
N ILE A 17 0.14 -9.33 -3.50
CA ILE A 17 -1.20 -9.02 -2.93
C ILE A 17 -1.27 -7.56 -2.46
N PHE A 18 -0.25 -7.09 -1.74
CA PHE A 18 -0.21 -5.69 -1.28
C PHE A 18 -0.10 -4.68 -2.43
N ILE A 19 0.62 -5.00 -3.50
CA ILE A 19 0.68 -4.16 -4.71
C ILE A 19 -0.70 -4.05 -5.38
N PHE A 20 -1.43 -5.17 -5.50
CA PHE A 20 -2.80 -5.16 -6.02
C PHE A 20 -3.76 -4.40 -5.10
N LEU A 21 -3.62 -4.55 -3.79
CA LEU A 21 -4.44 -3.82 -2.81
C LEU A 21 -4.21 -2.30 -2.90
N CYS A 22 -2.95 -1.89 -3.08
CA CYS A 22 -2.59 -0.50 -3.32
C CYS A 22 -3.25 0.05 -4.60
N SER A 23 -3.27 -0.75 -5.67
CA SER A 23 -3.92 -0.39 -6.93
C SER A 23 -5.43 -0.19 -6.77
N ILE A 24 -6.10 -1.02 -5.96
CA ILE A 24 -7.53 -0.85 -5.61
C ILE A 24 -7.76 0.45 -4.83
N GLY A 25 -6.84 0.82 -3.93
CA GLY A 25 -6.88 2.11 -3.22
C GLY A 25 -6.86 3.32 -4.16
N PHE A 26 -6.04 3.28 -5.22
CA PHE A 26 -6.02 4.33 -6.25
C PHE A 26 -7.31 4.36 -7.07
N ILE A 27 -7.92 3.21 -7.37
CA ILE A 27 -9.21 3.14 -8.06
C ILE A 27 -10.31 3.76 -7.19
N LEU A 28 -10.30 3.54 -5.88
CA LEU A 28 -11.24 4.15 -4.93
C LEU A 28 -11.08 5.67 -4.87
N LEU A 29 -9.83 6.16 -4.87
CA LEU A 29 -9.54 7.59 -4.99
C LEU A 29 -10.11 8.19 -6.28
N TYR A 30 -9.96 7.48 -7.41
CA TYR A 30 -10.52 7.91 -8.69
C TYR A 30 -12.06 7.97 -8.66
N GLN A 31 -12.70 6.98 -8.04
CA GLN A 31 -14.16 6.97 -7.90
C GLN A 31 -14.68 8.07 -6.97
N ALA A 32 -13.94 8.41 -5.92
CA ALA A 32 -14.26 9.52 -5.02
C ALA A 32 -14.27 10.87 -5.78
N SER A 33 -13.29 11.08 -6.66
CA SER A 33 -13.22 12.28 -7.52
C SER A 33 -14.33 12.36 -8.57
N LYS A 34 -14.91 11.21 -8.96
CA LYS A 34 -16.02 11.16 -9.93
C LYS A 34 -17.39 11.43 -9.29
N HIS A 35 -17.58 11.11 -8.00
CA HIS A 35 -18.85 11.29 -7.28
C HIS A 35 -18.90 12.58 -6.45
N VAL A 36 -18.50 13.72 -7.04
CA VAL A 36 -18.49 15.04 -6.36
C VAL A 36 -19.87 15.51 -5.91
N TYR A 37 -20.96 14.96 -6.47
CA TYR A 37 -22.33 15.41 -6.22
C TYR A 37 -22.80 15.19 -4.76
N ASN A 38 -22.35 14.10 -4.11
CA ASN A 38 -22.59 13.87 -2.68
C ASN A 38 -21.27 14.02 -1.92
N ARG A 39 -21.01 15.23 -1.43
CA ARG A 39 -19.78 15.63 -0.75
C ARG A 39 -19.39 14.70 0.40
N ASP A 40 -20.35 14.31 1.24
CA ASP A 40 -20.12 13.40 2.38
C ASP A 40 -19.65 12.00 1.95
N ILE A 41 -20.18 11.49 0.84
CA ILE A 41 -19.85 10.16 0.33
C ILE A 41 -18.50 10.18 -0.38
N ALA A 42 -18.23 11.23 -1.17
CA ALA A 42 -16.96 11.44 -1.84
C ALA A 42 -15.80 11.54 -0.83
N ILE A 43 -15.97 12.30 0.25
CA ILE A 43 -14.94 12.45 1.29
C ILE A 43 -14.66 11.11 1.98
N ARG A 44 -15.69 10.30 2.28
CA ARG A 44 -15.50 8.97 2.90
C ARG A 44 -14.67 8.04 2.02
N TYR A 45 -14.97 7.98 0.72
CA TYR A 45 -14.19 7.16 -0.22
C TYR A 45 -12.76 7.68 -0.40
N LEU A 46 -12.58 9.01 -0.38
CA LEU A 46 -11.26 9.64 -0.48
C LEU A 46 -10.39 9.30 0.74
N VAL A 47 -10.94 9.45 1.95
CA VAL A 47 -10.23 9.12 3.21
C VAL A 47 -9.91 7.64 3.28
N LEU A 48 -10.85 6.76 2.93
CA LEU A 48 -10.62 5.31 2.88
C LEU A 48 -9.52 4.94 1.88
N GLY A 49 -9.53 5.53 0.68
CA GLY A 49 -8.51 5.29 -0.33
C GLY A 49 -7.11 5.70 0.14
N ILE A 50 -6.99 6.88 0.76
CA ILE A 50 -5.71 7.37 1.32
C ILE A 50 -5.19 6.45 2.42
N ILE A 51 -6.05 6.06 3.37
CA ILE A 51 -5.66 5.15 4.46
C ILE A 51 -5.21 3.80 3.91
N LEU A 52 -5.92 3.27 2.91
CA LEU A 52 -5.58 1.99 2.28
C LEU A 52 -4.22 2.04 1.57
N ILE A 53 -3.94 3.13 0.84
CA ILE A 53 -2.65 3.34 0.16
C ILE A 53 -1.52 3.49 1.18
N LEU A 54 -1.72 4.29 2.23
CA LEU A 54 -0.71 4.48 3.28
C LEU A 54 -0.41 3.18 4.02
N ALA A 55 -1.44 2.39 4.35
CA ALA A 55 -1.26 1.09 4.99
C ALA A 55 -0.51 0.10 4.10
N ALA A 56 -0.89 0.00 2.81
CA ALA A 56 -0.24 -0.90 1.86
C ALA A 56 1.21 -0.47 1.56
N PHE A 57 1.47 0.83 1.47
CA PHE A 57 2.82 1.36 1.29
C PHE A 57 3.69 1.11 2.51
N GLY A 58 3.15 1.35 3.72
CA GLY A 58 3.86 1.12 4.97
C GLY A 58 4.24 -0.36 5.18
N THR A 59 3.36 -1.30 4.84
CA THR A 59 3.67 -2.74 4.94
C THR A 59 4.71 -3.18 3.92
N LEU A 60 4.64 -2.69 2.68
CA LEU A 60 5.66 -2.96 1.66
C LEU A 60 7.02 -2.39 2.07
N GLN A 61 7.05 -1.17 2.59
CA GLN A 61 8.27 -0.54 3.07
C GLN A 61 8.87 -1.32 4.26
N ALA A 62 8.04 -1.68 5.24
CA ALA A 62 8.47 -2.50 6.38
C ALA A 62 9.06 -3.85 5.93
N MET A 63 8.44 -4.49 4.93
CA MET A 63 8.93 -5.75 4.38
C MET A 63 10.31 -5.62 3.74
N ILE A 64 10.52 -4.57 2.95
CA ILE A 64 11.82 -4.27 2.34
C ILE A 64 12.86 -3.95 3.42
N THR A 65 12.51 -3.12 4.39
CA THR A 65 13.36 -2.74 5.52
C THR A 65 13.83 -3.95 6.33
N ILE A 66 12.92 -4.85 6.69
CA ILE A 66 13.25 -6.10 7.42
C ILE A 66 14.23 -6.94 6.60
N LYS A 67 14.08 -6.96 5.28
CA LYS A 67 14.94 -7.72 4.37
C LYS A 67 16.31 -7.07 4.16
N LEU A 68 16.39 -5.73 4.21
CA LEU A 68 17.64 -4.97 4.11
C LEU A 68 18.43 -4.92 5.43
N GLY A 69 17.75 -5.15 6.57
CA GLY A 69 18.35 -4.95 7.90
C GLY A 69 18.64 -3.48 8.24
N GLU A 70 18.18 -2.54 7.41
CA GLU A 70 18.29 -1.10 7.65
C GLU A 70 17.12 -0.58 8.50
N LYS A 71 17.26 0.62 9.08
CA LYS A 71 16.20 1.25 9.86
C LYS A 71 15.05 1.73 8.96
N LEU A 72 13.83 1.50 9.43
CA LEU A 72 12.55 1.81 8.75
C LEU A 72 12.38 3.32 8.43
N PHE A 73 13.10 4.17 9.15
CA PHE A 73 13.26 5.60 8.88
C PHE A 73 14.74 5.96 9.05
N ASN A 74 15.37 6.44 7.98
CA ASN A 74 16.60 7.22 8.08
C ASN A 74 16.19 8.69 8.20
N VAL A 75 15.75 9.06 9.40
CA VAL A 75 15.57 10.45 9.85
C VAL A 75 16.56 10.69 10.97
#